data_AF-A0A0F9T2D8-F1
#
_entry.id   AF-A0A0F9T2D8-F1
#
_cell.length_a   1.000
_cell.length_b   1.000
_cell.length_c   1.000
_cell.angle_alpha   90.00
_cell.angle_beta   90.00
_cell.angle_gamma   90.00
#
_symmetry.space_group_name_H-M   'P 1'
#
loop_
_entity.id
_entity.type
_entity.pdbx_description
1 polymer ?
#
loop_
_entity_poly.entity_id
_entity_poly.type
_entity_poly.pdbx_seq_one_letter_code
_entity_poly.pdbx_strand_id
1 'polypeptide(L)'
;MSENDMLEQLIDAGLAEAEIVSGHSPDQVSEDYGRAVVTSNSRPPSQRPPPWAPWEDEFVQANLGLMSLDAIGRRLGRSGNAIKIHYTREGWPPPFRRPGWLTGNRVATLMCVDVHAVSRWVKEGWIPHRRTPNMRRDILIDRRELYRWAINPRNWLYFQPERVRDPRLRRLLELKKERWGDEWWTTRQVAEYHDVDHTDVNRLIHLGKIQAVKWGNQYVVRSEAMKAGLWFIKGKGTGSGQDWSEEGDAFLLLARAVGLQYEPIAAMMGGRDSVKRLQYRMKCLESAGEIPWLIGKFGLEIEYDPQAGTLHADWRAYPEQFPQLFRTMSRMEGAG
;
A
#
# COMPACT_ATOMS: atom_id res chain seq x y z
N MET A 1 -66.51 33.75 29.54
CA MET A 1 -66.30 32.30 29.42
C MET A 1 -66.75 31.69 30.72
N SER A 2 -67.78 30.85 30.64
CA SER A 2 -68.16 30.01 31.76
C SER A 2 -67.06 28.98 32.02
N GLU A 3 -66.98 28.42 33.23
CA GLU A 3 -66.03 27.34 33.54
C GLU A 3 -66.25 26.10 32.66
N ASN A 4 -67.50 25.88 32.22
CA ASN A 4 -67.84 24.85 31.23
C ASN A 4 -67.28 25.16 29.84
N ASP A 5 -67.30 26.41 29.37
CA ASP A 5 -66.76 26.79 28.05
C ASP A 5 -65.25 26.51 27.98
N MET A 6 -64.53 26.66 29.10
CA MET A 6 -63.10 26.41 29.17
C MET A 6 -62.78 24.91 29.16
N LEU A 7 -63.62 24.10 29.80
CA LEU A 7 -63.50 22.65 29.79
C LEU A 7 -63.77 22.06 28.40
N GLU A 8 -64.80 22.56 27.70
CA GLU A 8 -65.09 22.15 26.32
C GLU A 8 -63.93 22.50 25.37
N GLN A 9 -63.35 23.71 25.49
CA GLN A 9 -62.19 24.10 24.69
C GLN A 9 -60.95 23.22 24.94
N LEU A 10 -60.74 22.74 26.16
CA LEU A 10 -59.63 21.84 26.48
C LEU A 10 -59.85 20.44 25.92
N ILE A 11 -61.10 19.96 25.91
CA ILE A 11 -61.46 18.67 25.31
C ILE A 11 -61.27 18.73 23.79
N ASP A 12 -61.74 19.80 23.14
CA ASP A 12 -61.59 19.99 21.69
C ASP A 12 -60.11 20.12 21.28
N ALA A 13 -59.28 20.78 22.11
CA ALA A 13 -57.84 20.84 21.89
C ALA A 13 -57.16 19.47 21.98
N GLY A 14 -57.56 18.65 22.96
CA GLY A 14 -57.03 17.30 23.12
C GLY A 14 -57.43 16.37 21.97
N LEU A 15 -58.67 16.48 21.47
CA LEU A 15 -59.16 15.70 20.34
C LEU A 15 -58.47 16.09 19.02
N ALA A 16 -58.33 17.39 18.77
CA ALA A 16 -57.61 17.90 17.61
C ALA A 16 -56.15 17.41 17.55
N GLU A 17 -55.46 17.36 18.70
CA GLU A 17 -54.09 16.84 18.77
C GLU A 17 -54.02 15.34 18.47
N ALA A 18 -54.93 14.54 19.03
CA ALA A 18 -54.98 13.10 18.83
C ALA A 18 -55.23 12.75 17.34
N GLU A 19 -56.09 13.50 16.65
CA GLU A 19 -56.39 13.27 15.23
C GLU A 19 -55.24 13.62 14.30
N ILE A 20 -54.53 14.73 14.57
CA ILE A 20 -53.32 15.12 13.82
C ILE A 20 -52.22 14.07 14.00
N VAL A 21 -52.00 13.59 15.23
CA VAL A 21 -51.02 12.53 15.50
C VAL A 21 -51.39 11.22 14.80
N SER A 22 -52.70 10.96 14.67
CA SER A 22 -53.24 9.80 13.96
C SER A 22 -53.22 9.95 12.43
N GLY A 23 -52.69 11.05 11.90
CA GLY A 23 -52.43 11.25 10.47
C GLY A 23 -53.52 12.02 9.71
N HIS A 24 -54.49 12.63 10.39
CA HIS A 24 -55.45 13.52 9.73
C HIS A 24 -54.78 14.82 9.29
N SER A 25 -55.23 15.37 8.18
CA SER A 25 -54.68 16.64 7.66
C SER A 25 -55.02 17.77 8.64
N PRO A 26 -54.06 18.63 9.01
CA PRO A 26 -54.31 19.80 9.86
C PRO A 26 -55.41 20.73 9.34
N ASP A 27 -55.63 20.78 8.03
CA ASP A 27 -56.69 21.59 7.42
C ASP A 27 -58.09 21.02 7.71
N GLN A 28 -58.24 19.68 7.73
CA GLN A 28 -59.50 19.02 8.07
C GLN A 28 -59.83 19.19 9.56
N VAL A 29 -58.84 18.92 10.42
CA VAL A 29 -58.99 19.11 11.87
C VAL A 29 -59.28 20.59 12.22
N SER A 30 -58.73 21.52 11.45
CA SER A 30 -59.02 22.94 11.62
C SER A 30 -60.41 23.37 11.17
N GLU A 31 -61.05 22.66 10.25
CA GLU A 31 -62.45 22.87 9.88
C GLU A 31 -63.39 22.35 10.96
N ASP A 32 -63.07 21.18 11.54
CA ASP A 32 -63.92 20.49 12.51
C ASP A 32 -63.91 21.14 13.91
N TYR A 33 -62.74 21.56 14.40
CA TYR A 33 -62.58 22.12 15.77
C TYR A 33 -62.31 23.64 15.79
N GLY A 34 -62.26 24.27 14.62
CA GLY A 34 -61.98 25.70 14.47
C GLY A 34 -60.50 26.07 14.53
N ARG A 35 -60.09 27.02 13.66
CA ARG A 35 -58.70 27.50 13.49
C ARG A 35 -57.97 27.93 14.78
N ALA A 36 -58.70 28.36 15.79
CA ALA A 36 -58.12 28.85 17.05
C ALA A 36 -57.48 27.71 17.87
N VAL A 37 -57.97 26.48 17.72
CA VAL A 37 -57.51 25.32 18.51
C VAL A 37 -56.20 24.77 17.96
N VAL A 38 -56.07 24.65 16.63
CA VAL A 38 -54.90 24.11 15.92
C VAL A 38 -53.67 25.03 15.99
N THR A 39 -53.85 26.33 16.18
CA THR A 39 -52.75 27.31 16.15
C THR A 39 -51.94 27.41 17.44
N SER A 40 -52.43 26.88 18.56
CA SER A 40 -51.79 27.02 19.88
C SER A 40 -50.44 26.28 20.02
N ASN A 41 -50.15 25.29 19.16
CA ASN A 41 -48.88 24.54 19.15
C ASN A 41 -47.95 24.89 17.97
N SER A 42 -48.28 25.91 17.19
CA SER A 42 -47.38 26.39 16.14
C SER A 42 -46.14 27.02 16.78
N ARG A 43 -44.97 26.39 16.57
CA ARG A 43 -43.64 26.90 16.99
C ARG A 43 -43.61 28.42 16.83
N PRO A 44 -43.20 29.19 17.85
CA PRO A 44 -43.20 30.64 17.75
C PRO A 44 -42.46 31.07 16.48
N PRO A 45 -42.96 32.10 15.77
CA PRO A 45 -42.33 32.58 14.54
C PRO A 45 -40.85 32.80 14.81
N SER A 46 -40.00 32.24 13.95
CA SER A 46 -38.55 32.20 14.15
C SER A 46 -38.05 33.58 14.54
N GLN A 47 -37.75 33.76 15.83
CA GLN A 47 -37.11 34.99 16.27
C GLN A 47 -35.83 35.10 15.46
N ARG A 48 -35.64 36.26 14.81
CA ARG A 48 -34.41 36.51 14.06
C ARG A 48 -33.26 36.20 15.02
N PRO A 49 -32.26 35.40 14.59
CA PRO A 49 -31.16 35.06 15.48
C PRO A 49 -30.54 36.37 15.97
N PRO A 50 -30.16 36.45 17.25
CA PRO A 50 -29.57 37.66 17.80
C PRO A 50 -28.37 38.11 16.94
N PRO A 51 -28.15 39.43 16.81
CA PRO A 51 -26.98 39.95 16.09
C PRO A 51 -25.69 39.35 16.67
N TRP A 52 -24.67 39.25 15.83
CA TRP A 52 -23.38 38.71 16.24
C TRP A 52 -22.67 39.69 17.17
N ALA A 53 -22.28 39.20 18.35
CA ALA A 53 -21.50 39.99 19.29
C ALA A 53 -19.99 39.91 18.96
N PRO A 54 -19.18 40.96 19.22
CA PRO A 54 -17.76 40.96 18.89
C PRO A 54 -16.96 39.79 19.47
N TRP A 55 -17.29 39.35 20.68
CA TRP A 55 -16.64 38.20 21.32
C TRP A 55 -16.99 36.86 20.63
N GLU A 56 -18.15 36.76 19.99
CA GLU A 56 -18.51 35.59 19.18
C GLU A 56 -17.64 35.54 17.93
N ASP A 57 -17.37 36.69 17.31
CA ASP A 57 -16.50 36.80 16.14
C ASP A 57 -15.06 36.39 16.49
N GLU A 58 -14.53 36.90 17.60
CA GLU A 58 -13.22 36.50 18.13
C GLU A 58 -13.17 35.00 18.41
N PHE A 59 -14.23 34.44 19.02
CA PHE A 59 -14.31 33.01 19.30
C PHE A 59 -14.36 32.18 18.02
N VAL A 60 -15.15 32.60 17.02
CA VAL A 60 -15.21 31.92 15.72
C VAL A 60 -13.85 31.99 15.03
N GLN A 61 -13.21 33.16 14.94
CA GLN A 61 -11.90 33.30 14.31
C GLN A 61 -10.83 32.44 15.00
N ALA A 62 -10.79 32.45 16.33
CA ALA A 62 -9.85 31.66 17.11
C ALA A 62 -10.04 30.15 16.90
N ASN A 63 -11.29 29.68 16.78
CA ASN A 63 -11.64 28.26 16.76
C ASN A 63 -11.92 27.66 15.36
N LEU A 64 -12.09 28.47 14.32
CA LEU A 64 -12.34 28.03 12.93
C LEU A 64 -11.27 27.07 12.40
N GLY A 65 -11.52 25.76 12.44
CA GLY A 65 -10.56 24.73 12.00
C GLY A 65 -9.79 24.02 13.11
N LEU A 66 -9.90 24.50 14.35
CA LEU A 66 -9.59 23.72 15.54
C LEU A 66 -10.80 22.87 15.96
N MET A 67 -11.99 23.44 15.79
CA MET A 67 -13.26 22.83 16.15
C MET A 67 -14.16 22.64 14.92
N SER A 68 -15.00 21.62 15.06
CA SER A 68 -16.21 21.39 14.27
C SER A 68 -17.12 22.64 14.27
N LEU A 69 -17.74 22.99 13.12
CA LEU A 69 -18.68 24.11 13.07
C LEU A 69 -19.87 23.91 14.01
N ASP A 70 -20.32 22.66 14.20
CA ASP A 70 -21.40 22.33 15.14
C ASP A 70 -20.94 22.43 16.59
N ALA A 71 -19.66 22.15 16.89
CA ALA A 71 -19.09 22.34 18.21
C ALA A 71 -18.92 23.83 18.54
N ILE A 72 -18.51 24.66 17.57
CA ILE A 72 -18.50 26.12 17.70
C ILE A 72 -19.92 26.62 17.92
N GLY A 73 -20.87 26.18 17.09
CA GLY A 73 -22.28 26.51 17.21
C GLY A 73 -22.83 26.19 18.60
N ARG A 74 -22.67 24.95 19.08
CA ARG A 74 -23.11 24.55 20.43
C ARG A 74 -22.54 25.42 21.54
N ARG A 75 -21.29 25.85 21.42
CA ARG A 75 -20.63 26.70 22.44
C ARG A 75 -21.11 28.15 22.43
N LEU A 76 -21.59 28.63 21.28
CA LEU A 76 -22.16 29.96 21.09
C LEU A 76 -23.70 29.99 21.17
N GLY A 77 -24.35 28.84 21.38
CA GLY A 77 -25.82 28.74 21.30
C GLY A 77 -26.38 28.96 19.88
N ARG A 78 -25.57 28.72 18.84
CA ARG A 78 -25.94 28.87 17.42
C ARG A 78 -25.88 27.52 16.68
N SER A 79 -26.51 27.43 15.50
CA SER A 79 -26.36 26.25 14.64
C SER A 79 -25.03 26.28 13.88
N GLY A 80 -24.46 25.12 13.54
CA GLY A 80 -23.24 25.05 12.73
C GLY A 80 -23.39 25.73 11.36
N ASN A 81 -24.59 25.72 10.79
CA ASN A 81 -24.89 26.42 9.54
C ASN A 81 -24.89 27.96 9.71
N ALA A 82 -25.34 28.47 10.87
CA ALA A 82 -25.24 29.90 11.18
C ALA A 82 -23.77 30.35 11.25
N ILE A 83 -22.89 29.55 11.87
CA ILE A 83 -21.44 29.81 11.85
C ILE A 83 -20.93 29.85 10.41
N LYS A 84 -21.33 28.87 9.58
CA LYS A 84 -20.90 28.78 8.18
C LYS A 84 -21.27 30.03 7.37
N ILE A 85 -22.53 30.44 7.46
CA ILE A 85 -23.05 31.62 6.76
C ILE A 85 -22.31 32.86 7.23
N HIS A 86 -22.11 33.00 8.54
CA HIS A 86 -21.46 34.16 9.14
C HIS A 86 -20.03 34.36 8.65
N TYR A 87 -19.16 33.37 8.83
CA TYR A 87 -17.75 33.53 8.41
C TYR A 87 -17.62 33.71 6.89
N THR A 88 -18.56 33.16 6.11
CA THR A 88 -18.58 33.35 4.64
C THR A 88 -18.93 34.80 4.28
N ARG A 89 -19.88 35.42 4.99
CA ARG A 89 -20.29 36.82 4.77
C ARG A 89 -19.21 37.80 5.21
N GLU A 90 -18.55 37.53 6.33
CA GLU A 90 -17.42 38.33 6.84
C GLU A 90 -16.13 38.16 6.01
N GLY A 91 -16.14 37.26 5.01
CA GLY A 91 -15.00 37.03 4.14
C GLY A 91 -13.81 36.37 4.83
N TRP A 92 -14.01 35.75 5.99
CA TRP A 92 -12.93 35.08 6.72
C TRP A 92 -12.46 33.85 5.94
N PRO A 93 -11.14 33.61 5.90
CA PRO A 93 -10.61 32.44 5.20
C PRO A 93 -11.18 31.17 5.85
N PRO A 94 -11.66 30.21 5.04
CA PRO A 94 -12.19 28.97 5.58
C PRO A 94 -11.13 28.24 6.41
N PRO A 95 -11.54 27.36 7.34
CA PRO A 95 -10.67 26.62 8.27
C PRO A 95 -9.35 26.07 7.71
N PHE A 96 -9.37 25.57 6.49
CA PHE A 96 -8.25 24.94 5.80
C PHE A 96 -7.29 25.93 5.11
N ARG A 97 -7.62 27.24 5.07
CA ARG A 97 -6.78 28.33 4.53
C ARG A 97 -6.05 29.12 5.61
N ARG A 98 -6.00 28.62 6.86
CA ARG A 98 -5.19 29.24 7.92
C ARG A 98 -3.72 29.38 7.47
N PRO A 99 -3.07 30.53 7.73
CA PRO A 99 -1.66 30.70 7.44
C PRO A 99 -0.82 29.59 8.06
N GLY A 100 0.03 28.97 7.26
CA GLY A 100 0.92 27.89 7.71
C GLY A 100 0.39 26.47 7.52
N TRP A 101 -0.90 26.26 7.29
CA TRP A 101 -1.45 24.91 7.03
C TRP A 101 -1.69 24.69 5.55
N LEU A 102 -1.44 23.46 5.08
CA LEU A 102 -1.58 23.06 3.69
C LEU A 102 -2.46 21.81 3.61
N THR A 103 -3.48 21.85 2.76
CA THR A 103 -4.22 20.64 2.36
C THR A 103 -3.33 19.70 1.55
N GLY A 104 -3.62 18.40 1.55
CA GLY A 104 -2.91 17.41 0.72
C GLY A 104 -2.79 17.81 -0.76
N ASN A 105 -3.87 18.32 -1.37
CA ASN A 105 -3.86 18.83 -2.75
C ASN A 105 -2.90 20.00 -2.96
N ARG A 106 -2.82 20.91 -1.98
CA ARG A 106 -1.89 22.04 -2.05
C ARG A 106 -0.45 21.57 -1.91
N VAL A 107 -0.18 20.61 -1.03
CA VAL A 107 1.15 19.97 -0.93
C VAL A 107 1.53 19.30 -2.24
N ALA A 108 0.64 18.51 -2.84
CA ALA A 108 0.84 17.86 -4.13
C ALA A 108 1.21 18.87 -5.23
N THR A 109 0.48 19.98 -5.29
CA THR A 109 0.74 21.08 -6.23
C THR A 109 2.11 21.73 -5.98
N LEU A 110 2.46 22.02 -4.73
CA LEU A 110 3.73 22.66 -4.37
C LEU A 110 4.94 21.74 -4.63
N MET A 111 4.79 20.44 -4.39
CA MET A 111 5.83 19.44 -4.56
C MET A 111 5.89 18.86 -5.98
N CYS A 112 4.92 19.19 -6.84
CA CYS A 112 4.74 18.62 -8.18
C CYS A 112 4.66 17.07 -8.17
N VAL A 113 3.92 16.53 -7.20
CA VAL A 113 3.66 15.09 -7.06
C VAL A 113 2.16 14.80 -7.14
N ASP A 114 1.83 13.52 -7.30
CA ASP A 114 0.45 13.05 -7.23
C ASP A 114 -0.11 13.15 -5.79
N VAL A 115 -1.39 13.46 -5.65
CA VAL A 115 -2.05 13.60 -4.33
C VAL A 115 -2.10 12.27 -3.55
N HIS A 116 -2.13 11.14 -4.25
CA HIS A 116 -2.04 9.81 -3.63
C HIS A 116 -0.65 9.55 -3.06
N ALA A 117 0.41 10.13 -3.63
CA ALA A 117 1.74 10.07 -3.02
C ALA A 117 1.75 10.82 -1.67
N VAL A 118 1.19 12.02 -1.62
CA VAL A 118 1.04 12.78 -0.36
C VAL A 118 0.20 12.01 0.66
N SER A 119 -0.92 11.43 0.22
CA SER A 119 -1.79 10.61 1.07
C SER A 119 -1.05 9.40 1.63
N ARG A 120 -0.16 8.79 0.85
CA ARG A 120 0.71 7.70 1.30
C ARG A 120 1.70 8.18 2.35
N TRP A 121 2.39 9.30 2.14
CA TRP A 121 3.34 9.86 3.12
C TRP A 121 2.68 10.09 4.49
N VAL A 122 1.44 10.56 4.45
CA VAL A 122 0.62 10.79 5.64
C VAL A 122 0.19 9.48 6.30
N LYS A 123 -0.27 8.51 5.51
CA LYS A 123 -0.70 7.19 6.00
C LYS A 123 0.44 6.42 6.66
N GLU A 124 1.64 6.48 6.08
CA GLU A 124 2.85 5.85 6.62
C GLU A 124 3.48 6.65 7.78
N GLY A 125 2.90 7.81 8.14
CA GLY A 125 3.38 8.62 9.27
C GLY A 125 4.68 9.38 9.00
N TRP A 126 5.10 9.54 7.75
CA TRP A 126 6.35 10.22 7.40
C TRP A 126 6.29 11.73 7.60
N ILE A 127 5.09 12.31 7.50
CA ILE A 127 4.85 13.73 7.72
C ILE A 127 3.79 13.89 8.83
N PRO A 128 4.11 14.64 9.91
CA PRO A 128 3.12 15.02 10.90
C PRO A 128 1.93 15.74 10.26
N HIS A 129 0.72 15.30 10.60
CA HIS A 129 -0.49 15.81 10.00
C HIS A 129 -1.62 15.92 11.04
N ARG A 130 -2.64 16.69 10.68
CA ARG A 130 -3.92 16.76 11.40
C ARG A 130 -5.05 16.45 10.43
N ARG A 131 -6.12 15.85 10.94
CA ARG A 131 -7.35 15.66 10.20
C ARG A 131 -8.30 16.80 10.56
N THR A 132 -9.01 17.34 9.57
CA THR A 132 -10.09 18.28 9.84
C THR A 132 -11.23 17.58 10.58
N PRO A 133 -11.79 18.19 11.65
CA PRO A 133 -12.84 17.54 12.44
C PRO A 133 -14.13 17.22 11.66
N ASN A 134 -14.48 18.01 10.63
CA ASN A 134 -15.85 18.04 10.09
C ASN A 134 -15.99 18.14 8.55
N MET A 135 -14.92 18.32 7.79
CA MET A 135 -15.00 18.45 6.32
C MET A 135 -14.17 17.37 5.65
N ARG A 136 -14.85 16.36 5.09
CA ARG A 136 -14.29 15.30 4.21
C ARG A 136 -12.95 14.70 4.66
N ARG A 137 -12.68 14.55 5.96
CA ARG A 137 -11.42 13.97 6.48
C ARG A 137 -10.17 14.52 5.78
N ASP A 138 -10.20 15.79 5.38
CA ASP A 138 -9.09 16.39 4.66
C ASP A 138 -7.85 16.42 5.56
N ILE A 139 -6.71 16.09 4.96
CA ILE A 139 -5.42 16.08 5.63
C ILE A 139 -4.84 17.49 5.59
N LEU A 140 -4.49 18.02 6.76
CA LEU A 140 -3.77 19.27 6.94
C LEU A 140 -2.34 18.98 7.40
N ILE A 141 -1.38 19.56 6.68
CA ILE A 141 0.06 19.45 6.95
C ILE A 141 0.57 20.85 7.29
N ASP A 142 1.30 20.99 8.38
CA ASP A 142 2.00 22.25 8.69
C ASP A 142 3.13 22.47 7.68
N ARG A 143 3.20 23.67 7.09
CA ARG A 143 4.20 24.05 6.09
C ARG A 143 5.62 23.90 6.62
N ARG A 144 5.86 24.17 7.90
CA ARG A 144 7.19 24.02 8.55
C ARG A 144 7.58 22.56 8.62
N GLU A 145 6.63 21.68 8.96
CA GLU A 145 6.85 20.24 9.00
C GLU A 145 7.10 19.67 7.59
N LEU A 146 6.34 20.13 6.60
CA LEU A 146 6.60 19.79 5.20
C LEU A 146 8.02 20.19 4.79
N TYR A 147 8.46 21.40 5.15
CA TYR A 147 9.80 21.89 4.79
C TYR A 147 10.89 21.06 5.47
N ARG A 148 10.75 20.81 6.78
CA ARG A 148 11.69 19.96 7.54
C ARG A 148 11.82 18.58 6.91
N TRP A 149 10.69 17.98 6.56
CA TRP A 149 10.66 16.69 5.88
C TRP A 149 11.32 16.75 4.50
N ALA A 150 10.92 17.70 3.65
CA ALA A 150 11.42 17.80 2.27
C ALA A 150 12.92 18.13 2.19
N ILE A 151 13.46 18.90 3.13
CA ILE A 151 14.89 19.25 3.16
C ILE A 151 15.77 18.04 3.50
N ASN A 152 15.25 16.98 4.10
CA ASN A 152 16.05 15.79 4.37
C ASN A 152 16.34 15.02 3.06
N PRO A 153 17.61 14.85 2.63
CA PRO A 153 17.94 14.15 1.39
C PRO A 153 17.44 12.71 1.33
N ARG A 154 17.21 12.09 2.49
CA ARG A 154 16.62 10.75 2.57
C ARG A 154 15.22 10.66 1.97
N ASN A 155 14.51 11.79 1.91
CA ASN A 155 13.15 11.86 1.39
C ASN A 155 13.10 12.21 -0.11
N TRP A 156 14.22 12.52 -0.75
CA TRP A 156 14.27 12.90 -2.18
C TRP A 156 14.05 11.70 -3.11
N LEU A 157 13.95 10.48 -2.57
CA LEU A 157 13.45 9.32 -3.32
C LEU A 157 11.95 9.44 -3.63
N TYR A 158 11.20 10.17 -2.80
CA TYR A 158 9.75 10.23 -2.90
C TYR A 158 9.25 11.36 -3.80
N PHE A 159 10.10 12.32 -4.13
CA PHE A 159 9.78 13.46 -5.00
C PHE A 159 11.05 14.01 -5.65
N GLN A 160 10.92 14.70 -6.78
CA GLN A 160 12.06 15.31 -7.46
C GLN A 160 12.27 16.75 -6.97
N PRO A 161 13.39 17.06 -6.27
CA PRO A 161 13.63 18.40 -5.72
C PRO A 161 13.55 19.52 -6.76
N GLU A 162 14.00 19.25 -7.99
CA GLU A 162 14.05 20.22 -9.10
C GLU A 162 12.65 20.64 -9.59
N ARG A 163 11.63 19.79 -9.36
CA ARG A 163 10.25 20.05 -9.81
C ARG A 163 9.40 20.80 -8.78
N VAL A 164 9.88 20.93 -7.56
CA VAL A 164 9.16 21.63 -6.47
C VAL A 164 8.88 23.06 -6.90
N ARG A 165 7.60 23.46 -6.92
CA ARG A 165 7.14 24.78 -7.41
C ARG A 165 7.23 25.90 -6.38
N ASP A 166 7.27 25.57 -5.09
CA ASP A 166 7.42 26.57 -4.03
C ASP A 166 8.83 27.20 -4.11
N PRO A 167 8.97 28.50 -4.46
CA PRO A 167 10.28 29.11 -4.66
C PRO A 167 11.15 29.11 -3.40
N ARG A 168 10.52 29.26 -2.23
CA ARG A 168 11.24 29.28 -0.95
C ARG A 168 11.78 27.90 -0.61
N LEU A 169 10.95 26.86 -0.79
CA LEU A 169 11.39 25.49 -0.56
C LEU A 169 12.45 25.06 -1.59
N ARG A 170 12.26 25.42 -2.86
CA ARG A 170 13.24 25.14 -3.92
C ARG A 170 14.62 25.70 -3.60
N ARG A 171 14.70 26.97 -3.19
CA ARG A 171 15.96 27.58 -2.75
C ARG A 171 16.62 26.81 -1.58
N LEU A 172 15.83 26.35 -0.62
CA LEU A 172 16.34 25.56 0.50
C LEU A 172 16.84 24.18 0.06
N LEU A 173 16.17 23.55 -0.90
CA LEU A 173 16.57 22.27 -1.49
C LEU A 173 17.87 22.40 -2.28
N GLU A 174 18.03 23.46 -3.07
CA GLU A 174 19.28 23.75 -3.81
C GLU A 174 20.46 23.91 -2.85
N LEU A 175 20.33 24.76 -1.82
CA LEU A 175 21.36 24.93 -0.78
C LEU A 175 21.67 23.63 -0.05
N LYS A 176 20.67 22.77 0.16
CA LYS A 176 20.88 21.49 0.82
C LYS A 176 21.54 20.48 -0.11
N LYS A 177 21.24 20.50 -1.41
CA LYS A 177 21.82 19.61 -2.43
C LYS A 177 23.31 19.87 -2.57
N GLU A 178 23.69 21.15 -2.64
CA GLU A 178 25.08 21.58 -2.63
C GLU A 178 25.83 21.08 -1.38
N ARG A 179 25.21 21.21 -0.19
CA ARG A 179 25.81 20.73 1.07
C ARG A 179 25.84 19.22 1.24
N TRP A 180 24.91 18.50 0.61
CA TRP A 180 24.82 17.05 0.80
C TRP A 180 25.97 16.34 0.09
N GLY A 181 26.37 16.81 -1.10
CA GLY A 181 27.55 16.30 -1.81
C GLY A 181 27.45 14.83 -2.22
N ASP A 182 26.23 14.30 -2.30
CA ASP A 182 25.95 12.88 -2.54
C ASP A 182 24.71 12.74 -3.42
N GLU A 183 24.39 11.51 -3.81
CA GLU A 183 23.24 11.23 -4.66
C GLU A 183 22.67 9.85 -4.42
N TRP A 184 21.43 9.65 -4.83
CA TRP A 184 20.81 8.34 -4.84
C TRP A 184 21.14 7.62 -6.14
N TRP A 185 21.75 6.45 -6.04
CA TRP A 185 21.98 5.52 -7.14
C TRP A 185 20.94 4.40 -7.13
N THR A 186 20.50 4.04 -8.34
CA THR A 186 19.79 2.78 -8.57
C THR A 186 20.77 1.61 -8.46
N THR A 187 20.29 0.41 -8.15
CA THR A 187 21.14 -0.79 -8.16
C THR A 187 21.87 -1.02 -9.48
N ARG A 188 21.27 -0.62 -10.59
CA ARG A 188 21.91 -0.65 -11.92
C ARG A 188 23.10 0.30 -12.00
N GLN A 189 22.98 1.54 -11.52
CA GLN A 189 24.10 2.49 -11.48
C GLN A 189 25.21 2.00 -10.55
N VAL A 190 24.87 1.41 -9.40
CA VAL A 190 25.86 0.77 -8.53
C VAL A 190 26.58 -0.36 -9.27
N ALA A 191 25.83 -1.19 -9.99
CA ALA A 191 26.35 -2.31 -10.76
C ALA A 191 27.29 -1.86 -11.88
N GLU A 192 26.88 -0.85 -12.65
CA GLU A 192 27.68 -0.22 -13.70
C GLU A 192 28.97 0.40 -13.15
N TYR A 193 28.91 1.06 -11.98
CA TYR A 193 30.10 1.65 -11.34
C TYR A 193 31.13 0.61 -10.90
N HIS A 194 30.68 -0.55 -10.40
CA HIS A 194 31.54 -1.63 -9.93
C HIS A 194 31.82 -2.72 -10.99
N ASP A 195 31.32 -2.55 -12.22
CA ASP A 195 31.41 -3.53 -13.31
C ASP A 195 30.92 -4.93 -12.89
N VAL A 196 29.75 -4.99 -12.27
CA VAL A 196 29.11 -6.22 -11.77
C VAL A 196 27.68 -6.32 -12.28
N ASP A 197 27.02 -7.46 -12.09
CA ASP A 197 25.60 -7.55 -12.38
C ASP A 197 24.76 -6.97 -11.21
N HIS A 198 23.60 -6.40 -11.53
CA HIS A 198 22.67 -5.87 -10.53
C HIS A 198 22.22 -6.91 -9.49
N THR A 199 22.26 -8.21 -9.81
CA THR A 199 22.00 -9.31 -8.87
C THR A 199 23.07 -9.42 -7.78
N ASP A 200 24.33 -9.10 -8.08
CA ASP A 200 25.41 -9.08 -7.09
C ASP A 200 25.22 -7.91 -6.10
N VAL A 201 24.77 -6.75 -6.60
CA VAL A 201 24.38 -5.61 -5.74
C VAL A 201 23.22 -5.98 -4.84
N ASN A 202 22.16 -6.58 -5.39
CA ASN A 202 21.01 -7.03 -4.61
C ASN A 202 21.44 -8.06 -3.54
N ARG A 203 22.38 -8.96 -3.85
CA ARG A 203 22.92 -9.92 -2.88
C ARG A 203 23.54 -9.20 -1.67
N LEU A 204 24.37 -8.20 -1.89
CA LEU A 204 24.99 -7.43 -0.80
C LEU A 204 23.96 -6.62 0.02
N ILE A 205 22.92 -6.09 -0.63
CA ILE A 205 21.79 -5.44 0.07
C ILE A 205 21.07 -6.45 0.97
N HIS A 206 20.75 -7.64 0.46
CA HIS A 206 20.08 -8.69 1.23
C HIS A 206 20.93 -9.22 2.40
N LEU A 207 22.25 -9.22 2.25
CA LEU A 207 23.20 -9.54 3.32
C LEU A 207 23.40 -8.38 4.32
N GLY A 208 22.76 -7.23 4.12
CA GLY A 208 22.87 -6.05 4.98
C GLY A 208 24.25 -5.36 4.91
N LYS A 209 25.04 -5.65 3.87
CA LYS A 209 26.37 -5.05 3.67
C LYS A 209 26.31 -3.66 3.04
N ILE A 210 25.21 -3.37 2.34
CA ILE A 210 24.90 -2.07 1.76
C ILE A 210 23.55 -1.62 2.32
N GLN A 211 23.49 -0.42 2.89
CA GLN A 211 22.21 0.17 3.26
C GLN A 211 21.45 0.65 2.01
N ALA A 212 20.24 0.14 1.81
CA ALA A 212 19.38 0.50 0.71
C ALA A 212 17.96 0.84 1.18
N VAL A 213 17.26 1.65 0.39
CA VAL A 213 15.85 2.00 0.59
C VAL A 213 15.05 1.47 -0.60
N LYS A 214 13.95 0.76 -0.33
CA LYS A 214 13.07 0.21 -1.36
C LYS A 214 11.96 1.21 -1.71
N TRP A 215 11.94 1.67 -2.96
CA TRP A 215 10.90 2.53 -3.53
C TRP A 215 10.66 2.19 -5.01
N GLY A 216 9.84 1.17 -5.27
CA GLY A 216 9.78 0.52 -6.59
C GLY A 216 11.02 -0.34 -6.83
N ASN A 217 12.18 0.33 -7.02
CA ASN A 217 13.50 -0.28 -7.06
C ASN A 217 14.25 -0.11 -5.72
N GLN A 218 15.39 -0.79 -5.57
CA GLN A 218 16.32 -0.53 -4.48
C GLN A 218 17.20 0.67 -4.84
N TYR A 219 17.31 1.62 -3.92
CA TYR A 219 18.17 2.79 -4.05
C TYR A 219 19.21 2.79 -2.95
N VAL A 220 20.43 3.14 -3.32
CA VAL A 220 21.61 3.18 -2.46
C VAL A 220 22.19 4.58 -2.53
N VAL A 221 22.62 5.12 -1.40
CA VAL A 221 23.35 6.39 -1.39
C VAL A 221 24.73 6.17 -2.02
N ARG A 222 25.16 7.03 -2.94
CA ARG A 222 26.42 6.84 -3.68
C ARG A 222 27.62 6.68 -2.74
N SER A 223 27.73 7.47 -1.67
CA SER A 223 28.82 7.29 -0.69
C SER A 223 28.84 5.90 -0.03
N GLU A 224 27.66 5.32 0.25
CA GLU A 224 27.53 3.96 0.78
C GLU A 224 27.94 2.92 -0.28
N ALA A 225 27.54 3.13 -1.54
CA ALA A 225 27.96 2.28 -2.65
C ALA A 225 29.48 2.34 -2.91
N MET A 226 30.14 3.45 -2.57
CA MET A 226 31.58 3.69 -2.77
C MET A 226 32.42 3.39 -1.50
N LYS A 227 31.81 2.85 -0.45
CA LYS A 227 32.49 2.59 0.83
C LYS A 227 33.68 1.65 0.64
N ALA A 228 34.83 2.02 1.22
CA ALA A 228 36.01 1.17 1.19
C ALA A 228 35.72 -0.20 1.82
N GLY A 229 36.17 -1.27 1.16
CA GLY A 229 35.94 -2.65 1.61
C GLY A 229 34.65 -3.29 1.06
N LEU A 230 33.87 -2.59 0.23
CA LEU A 230 32.87 -3.26 -0.59
C LEU A 230 33.56 -4.09 -1.66
N TRP A 231 33.34 -5.40 -1.63
CA TRP A 231 33.83 -6.31 -2.65
C TRP A 231 32.69 -7.15 -3.21
N PHE A 232 32.54 -7.11 -4.52
CA PHE A 232 31.55 -7.89 -5.24
C PHE A 232 32.20 -9.16 -5.76
N ILE A 233 31.66 -10.30 -5.34
CA ILE A 233 32.06 -11.59 -5.88
C ILE A 233 31.37 -11.73 -7.24
N LYS A 234 32.11 -11.45 -8.31
CA LYS A 234 31.66 -11.64 -9.70
C LYS A 234 31.47 -13.14 -9.97
N GLY A 235 30.31 -13.52 -10.47
CA GLY A 235 30.04 -14.89 -10.89
C GLY A 235 28.55 -15.15 -11.08
N LYS A 236 28.20 -16.02 -12.04
CA LYS A 236 26.87 -16.65 -12.07
C LYS A 236 26.64 -17.22 -10.68
N GLY A 237 25.53 -16.84 -10.03
CA GLY A 237 25.32 -17.04 -8.60
C GLY A 237 25.66 -18.45 -8.10
N THR A 238 25.72 -18.59 -6.78
CA THR A 238 26.04 -19.78 -5.97
C THR A 238 25.55 -21.17 -6.44
N GLY A 239 24.75 -21.28 -7.51
CA GLY A 239 24.46 -22.54 -8.20
C GLY A 239 25.62 -23.14 -9.03
N SER A 240 26.75 -22.45 -9.24
CA SER A 240 27.91 -23.05 -9.95
C SER A 240 28.87 -23.86 -9.06
N GLY A 241 28.54 -24.06 -7.77
CA GLY A 241 29.49 -24.59 -6.80
C GLY A 241 28.90 -25.56 -5.79
N GLN A 242 27.84 -26.27 -6.14
CA GLN A 242 27.60 -27.56 -5.49
C GLN A 242 27.95 -28.63 -6.51
N ASP A 243 29.06 -29.32 -6.24
CA ASP A 243 29.59 -30.44 -6.99
C ASP A 243 28.46 -31.45 -7.23
N TRP A 244 27.82 -31.35 -8.39
CA TRP A 244 27.10 -32.48 -8.94
C TRP A 244 28.17 -33.44 -9.38
N SER A 245 28.26 -34.56 -8.67
CA SER A 245 29.15 -35.62 -9.10
C SER A 245 28.59 -36.22 -10.38
N GLU A 246 29.47 -36.70 -11.24
CA GLU A 246 29.08 -37.31 -12.50
C GLU A 246 28.19 -38.55 -12.26
N GLU A 247 28.36 -39.23 -11.13
CA GLU A 247 27.48 -40.31 -10.67
C GLU A 247 26.07 -39.82 -10.36
N GLY A 248 25.93 -38.62 -9.79
CA GLY A 248 24.64 -37.98 -9.57
C GLY A 248 23.92 -37.66 -10.88
N ASP A 249 24.67 -37.20 -11.89
CA ASP A 249 24.13 -36.99 -13.25
C ASP A 249 23.72 -38.30 -13.90
N ALA A 250 24.57 -39.34 -13.84
CA ALA A 250 24.26 -40.65 -14.36
C ALA A 250 23.00 -41.25 -13.73
N PHE A 251 22.86 -41.13 -12.40
CA PHE A 251 21.66 -41.56 -11.69
C PHE A 251 20.42 -40.77 -12.11
N LEU A 252 20.53 -39.44 -12.25
CA LEU A 252 19.43 -38.59 -12.72
C LEU A 252 18.96 -39.03 -14.12
N LEU A 253 19.89 -39.23 -15.06
CA LEU A 253 19.59 -39.66 -16.42
C LEU A 253 18.90 -41.03 -16.43
N LEU A 254 19.45 -42.00 -15.70
CA LEU A 254 18.89 -43.33 -15.61
C LEU A 254 17.48 -43.32 -14.99
N ALA A 255 17.31 -42.61 -13.87
CA ALA A 255 16.02 -42.50 -13.20
C ALA A 255 14.95 -41.84 -14.09
N ARG A 256 15.35 -40.84 -14.89
CA ARG A 256 14.47 -40.23 -15.90
C ARG A 256 14.15 -41.17 -17.06
N ALA A 257 15.13 -41.95 -17.52
CA ALA A 257 14.97 -42.92 -18.61
C ALA A 257 14.01 -44.06 -18.26
N VAL A 258 14.00 -44.53 -17.01
CA VAL A 258 13.03 -45.53 -16.51
C VAL A 258 11.66 -44.94 -16.17
N GLY A 259 11.45 -43.63 -16.38
CA GLY A 259 10.15 -42.96 -16.26
C GLY A 259 9.84 -42.31 -14.91
N LEU A 260 10.80 -42.22 -13.97
CA LEU A 260 10.54 -41.57 -12.68
C LEU A 260 10.37 -40.05 -12.83
N GLN A 261 9.44 -39.51 -12.05
CA GLN A 261 9.24 -38.07 -11.90
C GLN A 261 10.32 -37.47 -10.99
N TYR A 262 10.52 -36.14 -11.05
CA TYR A 262 11.58 -35.47 -10.31
C TYR A 262 11.42 -35.55 -8.78
N GLU A 263 10.19 -35.62 -8.27
CA GLU A 263 9.90 -35.72 -6.84
C GLU A 263 10.48 -37.01 -6.22
N PRO A 264 10.19 -38.22 -6.74
CA PRO A 264 10.87 -39.44 -6.33
C PRO A 264 12.39 -39.38 -6.45
N ILE A 265 12.92 -38.82 -7.55
CA ILE A 265 14.37 -38.74 -7.78
C ILE A 265 15.03 -37.91 -6.69
N ALA A 266 14.46 -36.74 -6.35
CA ALA A 266 14.94 -35.88 -5.27
C ALA A 266 14.96 -36.61 -3.92
N ALA A 267 13.93 -37.40 -3.63
CA ALA A 267 13.88 -38.21 -2.41
C ALA A 267 14.97 -39.31 -2.40
N MET A 268 15.20 -39.98 -3.53
CA MET A 268 16.24 -41.00 -3.68
C MET A 268 17.66 -40.43 -3.57
N MET A 269 17.88 -39.20 -4.01
CA MET A 269 19.14 -38.46 -3.83
C MET A 269 19.31 -37.89 -2.40
N GLY A 270 18.53 -38.39 -1.43
CA GLY A 270 18.62 -38.02 -0.02
C GLY A 270 17.95 -36.71 0.34
N GLY A 271 17.04 -36.20 -0.50
CA GLY A 271 16.24 -34.99 -0.24
C GLY A 271 17.06 -33.69 -0.21
N ARG A 272 18.34 -33.73 -0.59
CA ARG A 272 19.23 -32.56 -0.62
C ARG A 272 18.95 -31.66 -1.82
N ASP A 273 18.40 -32.23 -2.89
CA ASP A 273 18.11 -31.54 -4.13
C ASP A 273 16.62 -31.23 -4.28
N SER A 274 16.33 -30.03 -4.75
CA SER A 274 14.95 -29.64 -5.07
C SER A 274 14.57 -30.07 -6.48
N VAL A 275 13.27 -30.31 -6.74
CA VAL A 275 12.75 -30.61 -8.08
C VAL A 275 13.21 -29.59 -9.13
N LYS A 276 13.14 -28.29 -8.80
CA LYS A 276 13.59 -27.20 -9.68
C LYS A 276 15.06 -27.34 -10.06
N ARG A 277 15.88 -27.85 -9.14
CA ARG A 277 17.31 -28.04 -9.35
C ARG A 277 17.58 -29.23 -10.26
N LEU A 278 16.89 -30.36 -10.06
CA LEU A 278 17.00 -31.52 -10.97
C LEU A 278 16.60 -31.14 -12.40
N GLN A 279 15.51 -30.39 -12.56
CA GLN A 279 15.07 -29.86 -13.86
C GLN A 279 16.12 -28.94 -14.49
N TYR A 280 16.68 -28.02 -13.71
CA TYR A 280 17.74 -27.14 -14.17
C TYR A 280 18.98 -27.93 -14.61
N ARG A 281 19.39 -28.94 -13.83
CA ARG A 281 20.55 -29.77 -14.14
C ARG A 281 20.32 -30.58 -15.41
N MET A 282 19.16 -31.23 -15.56
CA MET A 282 18.79 -31.96 -16.78
C MET A 282 18.90 -31.06 -18.01
N LYS A 283 18.33 -29.85 -17.95
CA LYS A 283 18.43 -28.86 -19.02
C LYS A 283 19.88 -28.45 -19.33
N CYS A 284 20.73 -28.34 -18.31
CA CYS A 284 22.15 -28.06 -18.51
C CYS A 284 22.86 -29.20 -19.24
N LEU A 285 22.62 -30.46 -18.85
CA LEU A 285 23.20 -31.64 -19.52
C LEU A 285 22.76 -31.73 -20.99
N GLU A 286 21.47 -31.47 -21.27
CA GLU A 286 20.92 -31.40 -22.62
C GLU A 286 21.59 -30.28 -23.44
N SER A 287 21.64 -29.06 -22.89
CA SER A 287 22.17 -27.89 -23.59
C SER A 287 23.69 -27.97 -23.84
N ALA A 288 24.41 -28.65 -22.95
CA ALA A 288 25.85 -28.88 -23.08
C ALA A 288 26.19 -30.07 -23.99
N GLY A 289 25.22 -30.90 -24.35
CA GLY A 289 25.45 -32.12 -25.14
C GLY A 289 26.22 -33.21 -24.37
N GLU A 290 26.16 -33.19 -23.03
CA GLU A 290 26.94 -34.11 -22.16
C GLU A 290 26.26 -35.48 -21.98
N ILE A 291 24.97 -35.60 -22.30
CA ILE A 291 24.17 -36.81 -22.09
C ILE A 291 24.78 -38.05 -22.78
N PRO A 292 25.13 -38.04 -24.09
CA PRO A 292 25.72 -39.21 -24.73
C PRO A 292 27.04 -39.64 -24.10
N TRP A 293 27.85 -38.68 -23.65
CA TRP A 293 29.12 -38.95 -23.00
C TRP A 293 28.90 -39.60 -21.62
N LEU A 294 27.95 -39.11 -20.82
CA LEU A 294 27.60 -39.72 -19.52
C LEU A 294 27.06 -41.15 -19.69
N ILE A 295 26.18 -41.38 -20.68
CA ILE A 295 25.65 -42.70 -20.99
C ILE A 295 26.79 -43.68 -21.30
N GLY A 296 27.71 -43.29 -22.19
CA GLY A 296 28.87 -44.12 -22.55
C GLY A 296 29.85 -44.34 -21.40
N LYS A 297 30.13 -43.29 -20.62
CA LYS A 297 31.09 -43.35 -19.49
C LYS A 297 30.63 -44.28 -18.37
N PHE A 298 29.34 -44.26 -18.04
CA PHE A 298 28.77 -45.08 -16.96
C PHE A 298 28.18 -46.40 -17.46
N GLY A 299 28.27 -46.70 -18.76
CA GLY A 299 27.75 -47.94 -19.34
C GLY A 299 26.23 -48.08 -19.17
N LEU A 300 25.49 -46.98 -19.27
CA LEU A 300 24.04 -46.99 -19.09
C LEU A 300 23.36 -47.52 -20.35
N GLU A 301 22.50 -48.53 -20.22
CA GLU A 301 21.59 -48.99 -21.27
C GLU A 301 20.40 -48.02 -21.39
N ILE A 302 20.68 -46.81 -21.90
CA ILE A 302 19.70 -45.75 -22.12
C ILE A 302 19.67 -45.41 -23.61
N GLU A 303 18.48 -45.46 -24.20
CA GLU A 303 18.20 -44.89 -25.50
C GLU A 303 17.90 -43.39 -25.35
N TYR A 304 18.70 -42.55 -26.01
CA TYR A 304 18.54 -41.10 -25.97
C TYR A 304 18.27 -40.55 -27.37
N ASP A 305 17.12 -39.87 -27.52
CA ASP A 305 16.80 -39.11 -28.73
C ASP A 305 17.13 -37.61 -28.51
N PRO A 306 18.22 -37.09 -29.10
CA PRO A 306 18.61 -35.69 -28.92
C PRO A 306 17.66 -34.69 -29.59
N GLN A 307 16.82 -35.12 -30.54
CA GLN A 307 15.85 -34.23 -31.20
C GLN A 307 14.59 -34.05 -30.35
N ALA A 308 14.11 -35.13 -29.75
CA ALA A 308 12.94 -35.12 -28.88
C ALA A 308 13.27 -34.79 -27.41
N GLY A 309 14.54 -34.91 -27.01
CA GLY A 309 14.96 -34.77 -25.61
C GLY A 309 14.42 -35.90 -24.72
N THR A 310 14.10 -37.05 -25.31
CA THR A 310 13.52 -38.19 -24.59
C THR A 310 14.58 -39.21 -24.23
N LEU A 311 14.45 -39.77 -23.03
CA LEU A 311 15.28 -40.85 -22.50
C LEU A 311 14.39 -42.07 -22.27
N HIS A 312 14.88 -43.24 -22.65
CA HIS A 312 14.18 -44.49 -22.43
C HIS A 312 15.16 -45.57 -21.95
N ALA A 313 14.78 -46.33 -20.93
CA ALA A 313 15.52 -47.48 -20.44
C ALA A 313 14.54 -48.52 -19.91
N ASP A 314 14.82 -49.81 -20.15
CA ASP A 314 14.03 -50.88 -19.55
C ASP A 314 14.33 -50.95 -18.04
N TRP A 315 13.32 -50.68 -17.21
CA TRP A 315 13.44 -50.75 -15.77
C TRP A 315 13.82 -52.15 -15.26
N ARG A 316 13.58 -53.21 -16.04
CA ARG A 316 13.96 -54.59 -15.69
C ARG A 316 15.46 -54.81 -15.65
N ALA A 317 16.24 -53.99 -16.36
CA ALA A 317 17.71 -54.06 -16.34
C ALA A 317 18.32 -53.49 -15.04
N TYR A 318 17.54 -52.76 -14.23
CA TYR A 318 18.02 -52.03 -13.05
C TYR A 318 17.25 -52.33 -11.74
N PRO A 319 17.07 -53.62 -11.37
CA PRO A 319 16.27 -53.99 -10.20
C PRO A 319 16.92 -53.53 -8.88
N GLU A 320 18.25 -53.47 -8.81
CA GLU A 320 18.99 -53.09 -7.61
C GLU A 320 18.96 -51.58 -7.35
N GLN A 321 18.97 -50.78 -8.41
CA GLN A 321 18.96 -49.32 -8.34
C GLN A 321 17.55 -48.77 -8.09
N PHE A 322 16.50 -49.46 -8.57
CA PHE A 322 15.09 -49.05 -8.39
C PHE A 322 14.22 -50.17 -7.78
N PRO A 323 14.53 -50.65 -6.56
CA PRO A 323 13.89 -51.83 -5.98
C PRO A 323 12.40 -51.64 -5.66
N GLN A 324 11.95 -50.41 -5.48
CA GLN A 324 10.52 -50.11 -5.29
C GLN A 324 9.76 -50.12 -6.61
N LEU A 325 10.35 -49.56 -7.68
CA LEU A 325 9.77 -49.57 -9.02
C LEU A 325 9.64 -51.00 -9.53
N PHE A 326 10.72 -51.79 -9.42
CA PHE A 326 10.74 -53.20 -9.82
C PHE A 326 9.64 -54.00 -9.13
N ARG A 327 9.57 -53.96 -7.79
CA ARG A 327 8.52 -54.66 -7.02
C ARG A 327 7.11 -54.23 -7.41
N THR A 328 6.90 -52.96 -7.73
CA THR A 328 5.59 -52.43 -8.09
C THR A 328 5.18 -52.93 -9.48
N MET A 329 6.08 -52.81 -10.46
CA MET A 329 5.81 -53.24 -11.83
C MET A 329 5.66 -54.76 -11.95
N SER A 330 6.51 -55.56 -11.29
CA SER A 330 6.37 -57.02 -11.28
C SER A 330 5.04 -57.50 -10.66
N ARG A 331 4.49 -56.77 -9.68
CA ARG A 331 3.15 -57.06 -9.14
C ARG A 331 2.05 -56.76 -10.14
N MET A 332 2.19 -55.69 -10.91
CA MET A 332 1.22 -55.34 -11.96
C MET A 332 1.25 -56.36 -13.10
N GLU A 333 2.44 -56.82 -13.50
CA GLU A 333 2.61 -57.82 -14.56
C GLU A 333 2.11 -59.21 -14.14
N GLY A 334 2.30 -59.61 -12.88
CA GLY A 334 1.82 -60.90 -12.35
C GLY A 334 0.35 -60.93 -11.94
N ALA A 335 -0.36 -59.80 -12.02
CA ALA A 335 -1.78 -59.69 -11.66
C ALA A 335 -2.73 -59.65 -12.86
N GLY A 336 -2.20 -59.72 -14.09
CA GLY A 336 -2.95 -59.89 -15.34
C GLY A 336 -2.78 -61.30 -15.88
#